data_AF-A0A124JWX1-F1
#
_entry.id   AF-A0A124JWX1-F1
#
_cell.length_a   1.000
_cell.length_b   1.000
_cell.length_c   1.000
_cell.angle_alpha   90.00
_cell.angle_beta   90.00
_cell.angle_gamma   90.00
#
_symmetry.space_group_name_H-M   'P 1'
#
loop_
_entity.id
_entity.type
_entity.pdbx_description
1 polymer ?
#
loop_
_entity_poly.entity_id
_entity_poly.type
_entity_poly.pdbx_seq_one_letter_code
_entity_poly.pdbx_strand_id
1 'polypeptide(L)'
;MLGDEGSDGDPGRALAEALSAAFTASSNNGKEYLNQFLSSALMIDEVNGLGKRRKVTIHQTRRKGQGRAGDALSFVMTNPVIEYLVHRHIRKTGKGRKERPLSYPDFLTILRERYGFFIDRAPPNLAVPSELLQRNRRMFERRLRDLGLLAGVNDAERMKKIKWRYQAQQDAQAEGQTA
;
A
#
# COMPACT_ATOMS: atom_id res chain seq x y z
N MET A 1 -8.68 -8.84 28.52
CA MET A 1 -9.02 -9.93 27.59
C MET A 1 -9.92 -9.34 26.53
N LEU A 2 -9.40 -9.12 25.32
CA LEU A 2 -10.15 -8.52 24.21
C LEU A 2 -10.40 -9.62 23.18
N GLY A 3 -11.67 -9.71 22.80
CA GLY A 3 -12.30 -10.82 22.12
C GLY A 3 -11.65 -11.23 20.81
N ASP A 4 -11.66 -12.54 20.65
CA ASP A 4 -11.62 -13.29 19.41
C ASP A 4 -12.68 -12.78 18.43
N GLU A 5 -12.29 -11.94 17.46
CA GLU A 5 -13.08 -11.67 16.25
C GLU A 5 -12.53 -12.50 15.09
N GLY A 6 -12.70 -13.82 15.21
CA GLY A 6 -12.56 -14.73 14.09
C GLY A 6 -13.69 -14.54 13.06
N SER A 7 -13.31 -14.15 11.85
CA SER A 7 -13.68 -14.86 10.62
C SER A 7 -15.18 -15.11 10.31
N ASP A 8 -15.89 -14.10 9.78
CA ASP A 8 -17.06 -14.38 8.90
C ASP A 8 -17.35 -13.29 7.83
N GLY A 9 -16.35 -12.51 7.43
CA GLY A 9 -16.60 -11.47 6.41
C GLY A 9 -15.47 -10.51 6.22
N ASP A 10 -14.29 -10.99 5.86
CA ASP A 10 -13.29 -10.09 5.28
C ASP A 10 -13.76 -9.74 3.86
N PRO A 11 -14.29 -8.52 3.61
CA PRO A 11 -14.78 -8.14 2.30
C PRO A 11 -13.67 -8.20 1.25
N GLY A 12 -12.40 -8.04 1.66
CA GLY A 12 -11.25 -8.19 0.78
C GLY A 12 -11.07 -9.62 0.31
N ARG A 13 -11.23 -10.60 1.21
CA ARG A 13 -11.18 -12.03 0.87
C ARG A 13 -12.35 -12.44 -0.01
N ALA A 14 -13.57 -12.01 0.31
CA ALA A 14 -14.76 -12.29 -0.50
C ALA A 14 -14.60 -11.73 -1.93
N LEU A 15 -14.07 -10.51 -2.06
CA LEU A 15 -13.76 -9.91 -3.36
C LEU A 15 -12.67 -10.69 -4.11
N ALA A 16 -11.60 -11.10 -3.42
CA ALA A 16 -10.52 -11.87 -4.02
C ALA A 16 -11.01 -13.23 -4.56
N GLU A 17 -11.85 -13.92 -3.80
CA GLU A 17 -12.47 -15.19 -4.20
C GLU A 17 -13.42 -14.98 -5.40
N ALA A 18 -14.27 -13.95 -5.37
CA ALA A 18 -15.15 -13.61 -6.48
C ALA A 18 -14.39 -13.27 -7.77
N LEU A 19 -13.32 -12.48 -7.67
CA LEU A 19 -12.46 -12.15 -8.82
C LEU A 19 -11.74 -13.40 -9.34
N SER A 20 -11.23 -14.27 -8.46
CA SER A 20 -10.57 -15.52 -8.87
C SER A 20 -11.53 -16.48 -9.59
N ALA A 21 -12.75 -16.62 -9.07
CA ALA A 21 -13.82 -17.38 -9.71
C ALA A 21 -14.19 -16.78 -11.07
N ALA A 22 -14.31 -15.45 -11.17
CA ALA A 22 -14.58 -14.76 -12.43
C ALA A 22 -13.44 -14.98 -13.44
N PHE A 23 -12.17 -14.95 -13.03
CA PHE A 23 -11.04 -15.22 -13.93
C PHE A 23 -10.98 -16.67 -14.40
N THR A 24 -11.38 -17.64 -13.59
CA THR A 24 -11.32 -19.07 -13.94
C THR A 24 -12.51 -19.52 -14.78
N ALA A 25 -13.71 -19.03 -14.48
CA ALA A 25 -14.93 -19.42 -15.18
C ALA A 25 -15.16 -18.68 -16.52
N SER A 26 -14.51 -17.55 -16.74
CA SER A 26 -14.81 -16.67 -17.87
C SER A 26 -14.12 -17.09 -19.17
N SER A 27 -14.82 -16.92 -20.30
CA SER A 27 -14.28 -17.12 -21.65
C SER A 27 -13.15 -16.13 -21.94
N ASN A 28 -12.38 -16.33 -23.01
CA ASN A 28 -11.27 -15.43 -23.36
C ASN A 28 -11.74 -13.96 -23.44
N ASN A 29 -12.90 -13.70 -24.04
CA ASN A 29 -13.47 -12.35 -24.14
C ASN A 29 -13.87 -11.79 -22.77
N GLY A 30 -14.43 -12.62 -21.88
CA GLY A 30 -14.79 -12.17 -20.54
C GLY A 30 -13.59 -11.89 -19.63
N LYS A 31 -12.47 -12.60 -19.83
CA LYS A 31 -11.18 -12.25 -19.20
C LYS A 31 -10.64 -10.92 -19.70
N GLU A 32 -10.84 -10.61 -20.97
CA GLU A 32 -10.42 -9.33 -21.56
C GLU A 32 -11.21 -8.15 -20.98
N TYR A 33 -12.55 -8.28 -20.88
CA TYR A 33 -13.38 -7.26 -20.23
C TYR A 33 -13.04 -7.06 -18.74
N LEU A 34 -12.77 -8.14 -18.01
CA LEU A 34 -12.33 -8.05 -16.61
C LEU A 34 -10.96 -7.35 -16.49
N ASN A 35 -10.01 -7.65 -17.37
CA ASN A 35 -8.73 -6.96 -17.41
C ASN A 35 -8.90 -5.48 -17.76
N GLN A 36 -9.82 -5.13 -18.66
CA GLN A 36 -10.11 -3.75 -19.01
C GLN A 36 -10.76 -3.00 -17.84
N PHE A 37 -11.71 -3.64 -17.16
CA PHE A 37 -12.32 -3.11 -15.94
C PHE A 37 -11.28 -2.87 -14.86
N LEU A 38 -10.43 -3.85 -14.55
CA LEU A 38 -9.37 -3.71 -13.55
C LEU A 38 -8.33 -2.66 -13.97
N SER A 39 -8.03 -2.58 -15.26
CA SER A 39 -7.13 -1.56 -15.79
C SER A 39 -7.69 -0.16 -15.60
N SER A 40 -9.00 0.03 -15.78
CA SER A 40 -9.67 1.30 -15.55
C SER A 40 -9.82 1.62 -14.06
N ALA A 41 -10.28 0.66 -13.25
CA ALA A 41 -10.51 0.82 -11.82
C ALA A 41 -9.22 1.11 -11.04
N LEU A 42 -8.10 0.50 -11.43
CA LEU A 42 -6.78 0.74 -10.83
C LEU A 42 -6.00 1.84 -11.55
N MET A 43 -6.60 2.48 -12.56
CA MET A 43 -5.96 3.51 -13.38
C MET A 43 -4.57 3.09 -13.85
N ILE A 44 -4.47 1.88 -14.41
CA ILE A 44 -3.19 1.28 -14.77
C ILE A 44 -2.54 2.09 -15.90
N ASP A 45 -1.26 2.41 -15.71
CA ASP A 45 -0.43 3.24 -16.62
C ASP A 45 -0.78 4.74 -16.66
N GLU A 46 -1.67 5.21 -15.77
CA GLU A 46 -1.96 6.64 -15.58
C GLU A 46 -0.91 7.33 -14.67
N VAL A 47 -0.79 8.65 -14.80
CA VAL A 47 0.21 9.47 -14.07
C VAL A 47 0.12 9.31 -12.54
N ASN A 48 -1.12 9.22 -12.02
CA ASN A 48 -1.41 8.98 -10.60
C ASN A 48 -2.06 7.62 -10.35
N GLY A 49 -1.87 6.69 -11.30
CA GLY A 49 -2.44 5.35 -11.26
C GLY A 49 -1.96 4.51 -10.09
N LEU A 50 -2.78 3.54 -9.68
CA LEU A 50 -2.43 2.58 -8.64
C LEU A 50 -1.62 1.39 -9.19
N GLY A 51 -1.64 1.18 -10.51
CA GLY A 51 -0.93 0.11 -11.18
C GLY A 51 -0.06 0.58 -12.33
N LYS A 52 1.03 -0.15 -12.57
CA LYS A 52 1.86 -0.02 -13.78
C LYS A 52 2.12 -1.39 -14.38
N ARG A 53 1.89 -1.54 -15.68
CA ARG A 53 2.26 -2.73 -16.44
C ARG A 53 3.74 -2.69 -16.78
N ARG A 54 4.44 -3.79 -16.53
CA ARG A 54 5.81 -4.00 -16.96
C ARG A 54 5.87 -5.25 -17.82
N LYS A 55 6.29 -5.10 -19.07
CA LYS A 55 6.61 -6.25 -19.93
C LYS A 55 7.81 -6.97 -19.32
N VAL A 56 7.60 -8.21 -18.88
CA VAL A 56 8.64 -9.08 -18.36
C VAL A 56 8.78 -10.29 -19.25
N THR A 57 10.02 -10.70 -19.49
CA THR A 57 10.29 -11.96 -20.17
C THR A 57 10.16 -13.07 -19.13
N ILE A 58 9.06 -13.81 -19.18
CA ILE A 58 8.87 -14.98 -18.32
C ILE A 58 9.62 -16.14 -18.98
N HIS A 59 10.79 -16.46 -18.41
CA HIS A 59 11.53 -17.66 -18.77
C HIS A 59 10.83 -18.88 -18.16
N GLN A 60 9.79 -19.39 -18.82
CA GLN A 60 9.25 -20.70 -18.47
C GLN A 60 10.23 -21.78 -18.94
N THR A 61 10.61 -22.65 -18.01
CA THR A 61 11.47 -23.83 -18.20
C THR A 61 10.75 -24.95 -18.97
N ARG A 62 10.25 -24.66 -20.17
CA ARG A 62 9.83 -25.69 -21.14
C ARG A 62 10.50 -25.42 -22.47
N ARG A 63 11.56 -26.19 -22.71
CA ARG A 63 12.42 -26.24 -23.91
C ARG A 63 13.25 -24.98 -24.18
N LYS A 64 14.51 -25.24 -24.49
CA LYS A 64 15.58 -24.31 -24.87
C LYS A 64 15.04 -23.19 -25.80
N GLY A 65 15.00 -21.95 -25.31
CA GLY A 65 15.04 -20.75 -26.17
C GLY A 65 13.77 -19.93 -26.35
N GLN A 66 12.58 -20.31 -25.85
CA GLN A 66 11.39 -19.45 -25.96
C GLN A 66 11.00 -18.83 -24.61
N GLY A 67 11.48 -17.60 -24.37
CA GLY A 67 10.91 -16.74 -23.32
C GLY A 67 9.55 -16.24 -23.77
N ARG A 68 8.51 -16.37 -22.94
CA ARG A 68 7.19 -15.79 -23.22
C ARG A 68 7.19 -14.38 -22.63
N ALA A 69 6.96 -13.36 -23.46
CA ALA A 69 6.68 -12.03 -22.97
C ALA A 69 5.35 -12.06 -22.21
N GLY A 70 5.36 -11.69 -20.94
CA GLY A 70 4.18 -11.55 -20.10
C GLY A 70 4.15 -10.16 -19.49
N ASP A 71 2.95 -9.68 -19.17
CA ASP A 71 2.80 -8.42 -18.44
C ASP A 71 2.78 -8.71 -16.94
N ALA A 72 3.78 -8.19 -16.22
CA ALA A 72 3.76 -8.13 -14.78
C ALA A 72 3.07 -6.83 -14.35
N LEU A 73 1.98 -6.98 -13.59
CA LEU A 73 1.33 -5.87 -12.92
C LEU A 73 2.10 -5.53 -11.65
N SER A 74 2.45 -4.26 -11.50
CA SER A 74 3.06 -3.74 -10.28
C SER A 74 2.20 -2.65 -9.67
N PHE A 75 1.86 -2.81 -8.39
CA PHE A 75 1.20 -1.76 -7.64
C PHE A 75 2.19 -0.66 -7.33
N VAL A 76 1.86 0.58 -7.70
CA VAL A 76 2.70 1.73 -7.43
C VAL A 76 2.10 2.46 -6.25
N MET A 77 2.82 2.46 -5.14
CA MET A 77 2.46 3.27 -3.99
C MET A 77 2.79 4.72 -4.32
N THR A 78 1.87 5.46 -4.96
CA THR A 78 2.09 6.85 -5.40
C THR A 78 2.13 7.82 -4.21
N ASN A 79 2.62 9.06 -4.44
CA ASN A 79 2.69 10.06 -3.37
C ASN A 79 1.33 10.36 -2.72
N PRO A 80 0.23 10.52 -3.48
CA PRO A 80 -1.11 10.70 -2.89
C PRO A 80 -1.56 9.51 -2.04
N VAL A 81 -1.23 8.28 -2.45
CA VAL A 81 -1.55 7.07 -1.67
C VAL A 81 -0.81 7.07 -0.34
N ILE A 82 0.47 7.46 -0.34
CA ILE A 82 1.26 7.57 0.89
C ILE A 82 0.65 8.62 1.82
N GLU A 83 0.35 9.81 1.30
CA GLU A 83 -0.29 10.89 2.06
C GLU A 83 -1.62 10.43 2.68
N TYR A 84 -2.47 9.79 1.88
CA TYR A 84 -3.74 9.26 2.34
C TYR A 84 -3.59 8.21 3.45
N LEU A 85 -2.71 7.22 3.26
CA LEU A 85 -2.48 6.16 4.24
C LEU A 85 -1.93 6.72 5.56
N VAL A 86 -1.03 7.70 5.49
CA VAL A 86 -0.51 8.40 6.66
C VAL A 86 -1.64 9.13 7.40
N HIS A 87 -2.41 9.97 6.73
CA HIS A 87 -3.47 10.76 7.39
C HIS A 87 -4.60 9.87 7.92
N ARG A 88 -4.94 8.79 7.22
CA ARG A 88 -5.90 7.78 7.69
C ARG A 88 -5.46 7.13 9.00
N HIS A 89 -4.17 7.05 9.30
CA HIS A 89 -3.65 6.31 10.45
C HIS A 89 -3.14 7.17 11.61
N ILE A 90 -2.88 8.45 11.34
CA ILE A 90 -2.68 9.45 12.40
C ILE A 90 -4.01 9.72 13.13
N ARG A 91 -5.13 9.70 12.40
CA ARG A 91 -6.47 9.91 12.97
C ARG A 91 -7.15 8.58 13.25
N LYS A 92 -7.69 8.40 14.46
CA LYS A 92 -8.65 7.32 14.71
C LYS A 92 -9.98 7.68 14.07
N THR A 93 -10.62 6.70 13.43
CA THR A 93 -11.99 6.83 12.91
C THR A 93 -12.94 7.16 14.08
N GLY A 94 -13.65 8.30 13.99
CA GLY A 94 -14.64 8.77 14.99
C GLY A 94 -14.45 10.24 15.40
N LYS A 95 -15.57 10.98 15.55
CA LYS A 95 -15.57 12.38 16.03
C LYS A 95 -14.88 12.50 17.40
N GLY A 96 -14.00 13.49 17.57
CA GLY A 96 -13.44 13.89 18.88
C GLY A 96 -12.26 13.05 19.41
N ARG A 97 -11.69 12.14 18.62
CA ARG A 97 -10.54 11.33 19.08
C ARG A 97 -9.21 12.05 18.85
N LYS A 98 -8.45 12.22 19.93
CA LYS A 98 -7.11 12.84 19.95
C LYS A 98 -6.16 12.18 18.95
N GLU A 99 -5.31 13.01 18.34
CA GLU A 99 -4.24 12.58 17.44
C GLU A 99 -3.33 11.59 18.15
N ARG A 100 -3.04 10.46 17.50
CA ARG A 100 -2.04 9.51 17.99
C ARG A 100 -0.75 9.75 17.21
N PRO A 101 0.36 10.14 17.86
CA PRO A 101 1.64 10.19 17.18
C PRO A 101 2.00 8.79 16.69
N LEU A 102 2.16 8.63 15.37
CA LEU A 102 2.51 7.37 14.74
C LEU A 102 4.02 7.33 14.48
N SER A 103 4.70 6.31 14.99
CA SER A 103 6.12 6.12 14.69
C SER A 103 6.31 5.48 13.31
N TYR A 104 7.47 5.71 12.69
CA TYR A 104 7.80 5.09 11.41
C TYR A 104 7.75 3.55 11.45
N PRO A 105 8.32 2.85 12.46
CA PRO A 105 8.20 1.39 12.59
C PRO A 105 6.77 0.89 12.75
N ASP A 106 5.93 1.63 13.48
CA ASP A 106 4.51 1.29 13.65
C ASP A 106 3.76 1.43 12.32
N PHE A 107 4.07 2.46 11.54
CA PHE A 107 3.47 2.64 10.23
C PHE A 107 3.85 1.53 9.26
N LEU A 108 5.12 1.11 9.23
CA LEU A 108 5.54 -0.06 8.42
C LEU A 108 4.80 -1.34 8.85
N THR A 109 4.57 -1.50 10.15
CA THR A 109 3.80 -2.62 10.69
C THR A 109 2.34 -2.58 10.22
N ILE A 110 1.70 -1.40 10.25
CA ILE A 110 0.33 -1.24 9.74
C ILE A 110 0.26 -1.50 8.23
N LEU A 111 1.22 -1.00 7.46
CA LEU A 111 1.29 -1.24 6.01
C LEU A 111 1.36 -2.74 5.69
N ARG A 112 2.14 -3.48 6.47
CA ARG A 112 2.25 -4.93 6.36
C ARG A 112 0.97 -5.65 6.77
N GLU A 113 0.45 -5.36 7.96
CA GLU A 113 -0.63 -6.15 8.57
C GLU A 113 -2.01 -5.83 8.00
N ARG A 114 -2.29 -4.56 7.66
CA ARG A 114 -3.61 -4.16 7.14
C ARG A 114 -3.70 -4.13 5.62
N TYR A 115 -2.58 -3.96 4.92
CA TYR A 115 -2.60 -3.80 3.46
C TYR A 115 -1.70 -4.81 2.73
N GLY A 116 -0.93 -5.63 3.45
CA GLY A 116 0.00 -6.57 2.83
C GLY A 116 1.16 -5.89 2.10
N PHE A 117 1.48 -4.63 2.42
CA PHE A 117 2.61 -3.92 1.81
C PHE A 117 3.90 -4.22 2.56
N PHE A 118 4.72 -5.07 1.97
CA PHE A 118 6.03 -5.45 2.48
C PHE A 118 7.12 -4.52 1.91
N ILE A 119 7.61 -3.59 2.74
CA ILE A 119 8.60 -2.58 2.32
C ILE A 119 10.01 -2.95 2.80
N ASP A 120 10.15 -3.24 4.09
CA ASP A 120 11.43 -3.48 4.78
C ASP A 120 11.71 -4.98 4.99
N ARG A 121 10.71 -5.83 4.79
CA ARG A 121 10.79 -7.29 4.98
C ARG A 121 10.27 -8.01 3.75
N ALA A 122 10.70 -9.27 3.58
CA ALA A 122 10.14 -10.11 2.55
C ALA A 122 8.73 -10.60 2.94
N PRO A 123 7.80 -10.73 1.96
CA PRO A 123 6.53 -11.42 2.17
C PRO A 123 6.75 -12.87 2.63
N PRO A 124 5.79 -13.48 3.36
CA PRO A 124 5.84 -14.89 3.65
C PRO A 124 5.92 -15.69 2.35
N ASN A 125 6.75 -16.73 2.32
CA ASN A 125 6.96 -17.62 1.17
C ASN A 125 7.71 -17.02 -0.02
N LEU A 126 8.32 -15.83 0.11
CA LEU A 126 9.10 -15.23 -0.97
C LEU A 126 10.48 -14.80 -0.47
N ALA A 127 11.53 -15.30 -1.10
CA ALA A 127 12.90 -14.88 -0.79
C ALA A 127 13.25 -13.62 -1.59
N VAL A 128 13.37 -12.48 -0.90
CA VAL A 128 13.80 -11.21 -1.50
C VAL A 128 15.23 -10.90 -1.05
N PRO A 129 16.15 -10.53 -1.96
CA PRO A 129 17.48 -10.07 -1.61
C PRO A 129 17.45 -8.92 -0.59
N SER A 130 18.29 -8.99 0.43
CA SER A 130 18.37 -8.00 1.52
C SER A 130 18.68 -6.59 1.01
N GLU A 131 19.49 -6.47 -0.05
CA GLU A 131 19.81 -5.19 -0.70
C GLU A 131 18.57 -4.49 -1.26
N LEU A 132 17.64 -5.25 -1.86
CA LEU A 132 16.40 -4.70 -2.39
C LEU A 132 15.47 -4.22 -1.27
N LEU A 133 15.41 -4.96 -0.16
CA LEU A 133 14.63 -4.55 1.02
C LEU A 133 15.20 -3.26 1.64
N GLN A 134 16.52 -3.16 1.78
CA GLN A 134 17.17 -1.94 2.27
C GLN A 134 16.96 -0.76 1.32
N ARG A 135 17.03 -0.99 0.00
CA ARG A 135 16.77 0.04 -1.00
C ARG A 135 15.32 0.54 -0.95
N ASN A 136 14.36 -0.37 -0.86
CA ASN A 136 12.94 -0.03 -0.74
C ASN A 136 12.68 0.80 0.51
N ARG A 137 13.27 0.39 1.64
CA ARG A 137 13.19 1.12 2.91
C ARG A 137 13.73 2.54 2.80
N ARG A 138 14.93 2.73 2.24
CA ARG A 138 15.55 4.06 2.05
C ARG A 138 14.73 4.95 1.12
N MET A 139 14.23 4.38 0.02
CA MET A 139 13.38 5.10 -0.93
C MET A 139 12.06 5.54 -0.29
N PHE A 140 11.43 4.66 0.49
CA PHE A 140 10.18 4.97 1.16
C PHE A 140 10.36 6.07 2.21
N GLU A 141 11.43 6.00 3.00
CA GLU A 141 11.75 7.03 3.98
C GLU A 141 12.01 8.39 3.30
N ARG A 142 12.79 8.41 2.22
CA ARG A 142 13.04 9.63 1.45
C ARG A 142 11.74 10.24 0.95
N ARG A 143 10.83 9.43 0.41
CA ARG A 143 9.53 9.93 -0.08
C ARG A 143 8.66 10.50 1.03
N LEU A 144 8.64 9.89 2.21
CA LEU A 144 7.93 10.45 3.37
C LEU A 144 8.53 11.80 3.80
N ARG A 145 9.86 11.96 3.71
CA ARG A 145 10.56 13.22 3.98
C ARG A 145 10.24 14.28 2.93
N ASP A 146 10.31 13.93 1.64
CA ASP A 146 10.02 14.84 0.53
C ASP A 146 8.57 15.34 0.58
N LEU A 147 7.63 14.53 1.08
CA LEU A 147 6.24 14.90 1.32
C LEU A 147 6.02 15.72 2.60
N GLY A 148 7.06 15.94 3.41
CA GLY A 148 6.96 16.65 4.69
C GLY A 148 6.21 15.86 5.78
N LEU A 149 5.98 14.56 5.58
CA LEU A 149 5.25 13.69 6.51
C LEU A 149 6.15 13.11 7.60
N LEU A 150 7.48 13.19 7.45
CA LEU A 150 8.44 12.68 8.40
C LEU A 150 9.04 13.82 9.23
N ALA A 151 8.72 13.87 10.53
CA ALA A 151 9.28 14.83 11.48
C ALA A 151 10.27 14.12 12.43
N GLY A 152 11.54 14.50 12.33
CA GLY A 152 12.63 13.96 13.15
C GLY A 152 13.79 13.46 12.28
N VAL A 153 14.95 14.10 12.44
CA VAL A 153 16.17 13.86 11.64
C VAL A 153 17.10 12.84 12.32
N ASN A 154 16.69 12.23 13.45
CA ASN A 154 17.56 11.30 14.17
C ASN A 154 17.65 9.93 13.47
N ASP A 155 18.87 9.40 13.39
CA ASP A 155 19.18 8.05 12.87
C ASP A 155 18.48 6.93 13.64
N ALA A 156 18.04 7.19 14.88
CA ALA A 156 17.19 6.28 15.64
C ALA A 156 15.78 6.20 15.03
N GLU A 157 15.53 5.16 14.25
CA GLU A 157 14.24 4.87 13.59
C GLU A 157 13.04 4.88 14.55
N ARG A 158 13.27 4.55 15.82
CA ARG A 158 12.28 4.58 16.92
C ARG A 158 11.81 5.99 17.28
N MET A 159 12.57 7.02 16.92
CA MET A 159 12.28 8.43 17.21
C MET A 159 11.73 9.19 15.99
N LYS A 160 11.67 8.55 14.81
CA LYS A 160 11.08 9.15 13.61
C LYS A 160 9.56 9.18 13.77
N LYS A 161 9.00 10.39 13.90
CA LYS A 161 7.56 10.60 14.03
C LYS A 161 6.96 10.94 12.68
N ILE A 162 5.80 10.38 12.40
CA ILE A 162 5.02 10.77 11.22
C ILE A 162 4.11 11.92 11.64
N LYS A 163 4.18 13.03 10.89
CA LYS A 163 3.39 14.25 11.10
C LYS A 163 2.31 14.36 10.02
N TRP A 164 1.18 14.93 10.39
CA TRP A 164 0.16 15.32 9.43
C TRP A 164 0.61 16.55 8.64
N ARG A 165 0.22 16.60 7.38
CA ARG A 165 0.42 17.78 6.53
C ARG A 165 -0.77 18.73 6.59
N TYR A 166 -1.98 18.17 6.71
CA TYR A 166 -3.22 18.93 6.79
C TYR A 166 -3.73 18.95 8.23
N GLN A 167 -4.00 20.14 8.75
CA GLN A 167 -4.82 20.31 9.95
C GLN A 167 -6.26 20.00 9.58
N ALA A 168 -7.00 19.28 10.42
CA ALA A 168 -8.43 19.22 10.20
C ALA A 168 -9.08 20.50 10.67
N GLN A 169 -10.22 20.80 10.05
CA GLN A 169 -11.08 21.92 10.42
C GLN A 169 -11.46 21.92 11.91
N GLN A 170 -11.50 20.76 12.56
CA GLN A 170 -11.77 20.64 14.00
C GLN A 170 -10.61 21.16 14.87
N ASP A 171 -9.36 21.00 14.44
CA ASP A 171 -8.20 21.53 15.18
C ASP A 171 -8.05 23.02 14.94
N ALA A 172 -8.35 23.49 13.72
CA ALA A 172 -8.41 24.92 13.40
C ALA A 172 -9.51 25.65 14.22
N GLN A 173 -10.63 24.99 14.49
CA GLN A 173 -11.70 25.52 15.35
C GLN A 173 -11.34 25.52 16.84
N ALA A 174 -10.54 24.55 17.31
CA ALA A 174 -10.06 24.51 18.68
C ALA A 174 -8.98 25.57 18.95
N GLU A 175 -8.07 25.83 18.00
CA GLU A 175 -7.06 26.90 18.10
C GLU A 175 -7.69 28.30 18.05
N GLY A 176 -8.81 28.48 17.34
CA GLY A 176 -9.56 29.74 17.27
C GLY A 176 -10.46 30.05 18.47
N GLN A 177 -10.62 29.13 19.43
CA GLN A 177 -11.37 29.37 20.68
C GLN A 177 -10.46 29.75 21.86
N THR A 178 -9.14 29.69 21.68
CA THR A 178 -8.14 30.08 22.68
C THR A 178 -7.52 31.45 22.42
N ALA A 179 -8.09 32.26 21.52
CA ALA A 179 -7.67 33.62 21.20
C ALA A 179 -8.72 34.64 21.65
#